data_AF-A0A1D6X8X5-F1
#
_entry.id   AF-A0A1D6X8X5-F1
#
_cell.length_a   1.000
_cell.length_b   1.000
_cell.length_c   1.000
_cell.angle_alpha   90.00
_cell.angle_beta   90.00
_cell.angle_gamma   90.00
#
_symmetry.space_group_name_H-M   'P 1'
#
loop_
_entity.id
_entity.type
_entity.pdbx_description
1 polymer ?
#
loop_
_entity_poly.entity_id
_entity_poly.type
_entity_poly.pdbx_seq_one_letter_code
_entity_poly.pdbx_strand_id
1 'polypeptide(L)'
;MAFSLPVALITTYKYLYGCAFLYFSLSTSFSMAFSLLRTLITAYKYLLGCVFLYFSMSTGFSMAFSLLRTLITAYLYLLRCAFLFHIHVALKFLSIETVQLVSSSLSPSQPSLAEEIITKELEFSVIQFGESINLKIRRVNMALDGVVPFKLHQKLAQITFSLLRILLRTCENMLVRVLIFLLKHVALKIILAQNDSPCSDPIKPNKNFTSTELECNGSGEFKLKEYMNSKRKRVNRALDEAVPLKTPKKICEAMRYSLLGGGKRIRPVLCIASCELVGGDEASAMPIACTMEIIHTCSLIIDDLPCMDNDDLRRGNLTNHKLFGEEVAILASAALFCLAFEHVVSKTKNVPPDRVVRVIMEIGSAIGTDGLVAGQFGDLECEGKEISLEELEYIHVHKTARLLEASIVCGAIMGGGNVSEVERLKKYASRIGLLFQVVDDILDVTRSTKELGKTTGKDLASDKATFPKLMGLDNARNFAQKLVDQAVEELEHFDAARAAPLYHLAHFIADRQN
;
A
#
# COMPACT_ATOMS: atom_id res chain seq x y z
N MET A 1 -2.05 6.40 -61.39
CA MET A 1 -1.26 5.28 -60.84
C MET A 1 -0.62 5.55 -59.47
N ALA A 2 -0.20 6.79 -59.14
CA ALA A 2 0.46 7.08 -57.85
C ALA A 2 -0.45 7.02 -56.59
N PHE A 3 -1.78 7.00 -56.75
CA PHE A 3 -2.74 7.02 -55.62
C PHE A 3 -3.34 5.66 -55.26
N SER A 4 -3.30 4.68 -56.17
CA SER A 4 -3.88 3.34 -55.92
C SER A 4 -2.91 2.40 -55.21
N LEU A 5 -1.60 2.63 -55.35
CA LEU A 5 -0.56 1.78 -54.77
C LEU A 5 -0.53 1.80 -53.22
N PRO A 6 -0.66 2.97 -52.53
CA PRO A 6 -0.58 3.01 -51.07
C PRO A 6 -1.81 2.41 -50.38
N VAL A 7 -3.01 2.64 -50.93
CA VAL A 7 -4.26 2.08 -50.39
C VAL A 7 -4.34 0.57 -50.64
N ALA A 8 -3.89 0.10 -51.80
CA ALA A 8 -3.74 -1.31 -52.09
C ALA A 8 -2.71 -1.95 -51.14
N LEU A 9 -1.52 -1.36 -50.96
CA LEU A 9 -0.51 -1.82 -50.01
C LEU A 9 -1.06 -1.91 -48.58
N ILE A 10 -1.76 -0.90 -48.08
CA ILE A 10 -2.34 -0.91 -46.73
C ILE A 10 -3.41 -2.00 -46.58
N THR A 11 -4.23 -2.22 -47.62
CA THR A 11 -5.29 -3.24 -47.60
C THR A 11 -4.71 -4.66 -47.70
N THR A 12 -3.72 -4.85 -48.58
CA THR A 12 -2.97 -6.11 -48.70
C THR A 12 -2.19 -6.42 -47.43
N TYR A 13 -1.64 -5.41 -46.74
CA TYR A 13 -0.99 -5.58 -45.43
C TYR A 13 -1.98 -5.93 -44.32
N LYS A 14 -3.18 -5.34 -44.29
CA LYS A 14 -4.23 -5.75 -43.34
C LYS A 14 -4.66 -7.21 -43.55
N TYR A 15 -4.77 -7.66 -44.80
CA TYR A 15 -5.10 -9.05 -45.14
C TYR A 15 -3.97 -10.03 -44.82
N LEU A 16 -2.72 -9.73 -45.22
CA LEU A 16 -1.53 -10.53 -44.85
C LEU A 16 -1.39 -10.64 -43.32
N TYR A 17 -1.76 -9.60 -42.58
CA TYR A 17 -1.69 -9.59 -41.12
C TYR A 17 -2.82 -10.36 -40.46
N GLY A 18 -4.05 -10.31 -41.00
CA GLY A 18 -5.15 -11.17 -40.58
C GLY A 18 -4.83 -12.65 -40.82
N CYS A 19 -4.25 -12.98 -41.97
CA CYS A 19 -3.77 -14.32 -42.29
C CYS A 19 -2.61 -14.75 -41.39
N ALA A 20 -1.69 -13.83 -41.06
CA ALA A 20 -0.62 -14.11 -40.12
C ALA A 20 -1.17 -14.37 -38.70
N PHE A 21 -2.11 -13.57 -38.20
CA PHE A 21 -2.77 -13.78 -36.90
C PHE A 21 -3.50 -15.13 -36.81
N LEU A 22 -4.22 -15.52 -37.87
CA LEU A 22 -4.83 -16.86 -37.99
C LEU A 22 -3.76 -17.96 -38.02
N TYR A 23 -2.68 -17.78 -38.78
CA TYR A 23 -1.56 -18.71 -38.83
C TYR A 23 -0.82 -18.83 -37.47
N PHE A 24 -0.66 -17.73 -36.73
CA PHE A 24 -0.04 -17.68 -35.40
C PHE A 24 -0.90 -18.32 -34.32
N SER A 25 -2.22 -18.24 -34.45
CA SER A 25 -3.17 -18.89 -33.54
C SER A 25 -3.23 -20.42 -33.77
N LEU A 26 -2.74 -20.90 -34.92
CA LEU A 26 -2.82 -22.30 -35.36
C LEU A 26 -1.45 -23.01 -35.50
N SER A 27 -0.33 -22.27 -35.43
CA SER A 27 1.02 -22.82 -35.66
C SER A 27 1.70 -23.30 -34.38
N THR A 28 2.26 -24.51 -34.41
CA THR A 28 3.03 -25.13 -33.33
C THR A 28 4.54 -24.81 -33.36
N SER A 29 5.03 -24.07 -34.37
CA SER A 29 6.47 -23.85 -34.58
C SER A 29 6.91 -22.41 -34.29
N PHE A 30 7.58 -22.23 -33.14
CA PHE A 30 8.02 -20.95 -32.58
C PHE A 30 9.07 -20.20 -33.44
N SER A 31 9.98 -20.92 -34.09
CA SER A 31 11.08 -20.32 -34.88
C SER A 31 10.56 -19.56 -36.11
N MET A 32 9.57 -20.15 -36.79
CA MET A 32 9.02 -19.58 -38.02
C MET A 32 8.15 -18.36 -37.72
N ALA A 33 7.40 -18.43 -36.61
CA ALA A 33 6.60 -17.34 -36.08
C ALA A 33 7.45 -16.09 -35.78
N PHE A 34 8.57 -16.27 -35.07
CA PHE A 34 9.48 -15.19 -34.70
C PHE A 34 10.18 -14.56 -35.92
N SER A 35 10.60 -15.39 -36.89
CA SER A 35 11.21 -14.93 -38.13
C SER A 35 10.24 -14.09 -38.98
N LEU A 36 8.97 -14.51 -39.07
CA LEU A 36 7.93 -13.80 -39.80
C LEU A 36 7.63 -12.44 -39.15
N LEU A 37 7.51 -12.39 -37.81
CA LEU A 37 7.26 -11.14 -37.07
C LEU A 37 8.43 -10.15 -37.22
N ARG A 38 9.68 -10.63 -37.13
CA ARG A 38 10.87 -9.81 -37.36
C ARG A 38 10.92 -9.26 -38.78
N THR A 39 10.53 -10.06 -39.76
CA THR A 39 10.45 -9.67 -41.17
C THR A 39 9.38 -8.59 -41.38
N LEU A 40 8.19 -8.78 -40.79
CA LEU A 40 7.09 -7.80 -40.87
C LEU A 40 7.45 -6.47 -40.20
N ILE A 41 8.08 -6.49 -39.02
CA ILE A 41 8.55 -5.28 -38.33
C ILE A 41 9.60 -4.56 -39.17
N THR A 42 10.51 -5.30 -39.80
CA THR A 42 11.57 -4.73 -40.65
C THR A 42 10.98 -4.11 -41.92
N ALA A 43 10.09 -4.84 -42.62
CA ALA A 43 9.38 -4.32 -43.79
C ALA A 43 8.56 -3.06 -43.46
N TYR A 44 7.95 -3.02 -42.26
CA TYR A 44 7.22 -1.87 -41.77
C TYR A 44 8.10 -0.64 -41.54
N LYS A 45 9.30 -0.82 -40.96
CA LYS A 45 10.29 0.25 -40.79
C LYS A 45 10.74 0.84 -42.13
N TYR A 46 10.95 0.00 -43.13
CA TYR A 46 11.28 0.44 -44.48
C TYR A 46 10.12 1.20 -45.13
N LEU A 47 8.88 0.71 -45.00
CA LEU A 47 7.70 1.39 -45.51
C LEU A 47 7.51 2.77 -44.87
N LEU A 48 7.71 2.87 -43.55
CA LEU A 48 7.65 4.13 -42.81
C LEU A 48 8.73 5.12 -43.28
N GLY A 49 9.94 4.63 -43.54
CA GLY A 49 11.04 5.42 -44.11
C GLY A 49 10.75 5.92 -45.54
N CYS A 50 10.21 5.06 -46.41
CA CYS A 50 9.82 5.43 -47.78
C CYS A 50 8.69 6.46 -47.79
N VAL A 51 7.73 6.33 -46.86
CA VAL A 51 6.66 7.32 -46.68
C VAL A 51 7.26 8.64 -46.17
N PHE A 52 8.20 8.63 -45.23
CA PHE A 52 8.88 9.84 -44.76
C PHE A 52 9.66 10.56 -45.87
N LEU A 53 10.35 9.82 -46.74
CA LEU A 53 11.03 10.35 -47.92
C LEU A 53 10.03 10.95 -48.92
N TYR A 54 8.92 10.26 -49.21
CA TYR A 54 7.85 10.80 -50.07
C TYR A 54 7.25 12.10 -49.51
N PHE A 55 7.14 12.23 -48.18
CA PHE A 55 6.65 13.44 -47.49
C PHE A 55 7.61 14.62 -47.60
N SER A 56 8.93 14.38 -47.65
CA SER A 56 9.91 15.46 -47.90
C SER A 56 9.82 16.05 -49.30
N MET A 57 9.09 15.40 -50.22
CA MET A 57 8.99 15.76 -51.64
C MET A 57 7.59 16.18 -52.11
N SER A 58 6.55 16.16 -51.25
CA SER A 58 5.15 16.40 -51.63
C SER A 58 4.51 17.57 -50.87
N THR A 59 3.78 18.45 -51.56
CA THR A 59 3.16 19.67 -51.01
C THR A 59 1.75 19.48 -50.41
N GLY A 60 1.21 18.26 -50.40
CA GLY A 60 -0.15 17.96 -49.94
C GLY A 60 -0.26 17.58 -48.44
N PHE A 61 -0.39 18.57 -47.55
CA PHE A 61 -0.35 18.40 -46.09
C PHE A 61 -1.49 17.56 -45.44
N SER A 62 -2.72 17.62 -45.98
CA SER A 62 -3.90 17.00 -45.33
C SER A 62 -3.91 15.46 -45.47
N MET A 63 -3.67 14.96 -46.69
CA MET A 63 -3.65 13.52 -46.96
C MET A 63 -2.42 12.84 -46.33
N ALA A 64 -1.31 13.58 -46.27
CA ALA A 64 -0.09 13.21 -45.57
C ALA A 64 -0.34 12.96 -44.06
N PHE A 65 -1.08 13.85 -43.39
CA PHE A 65 -1.40 13.67 -41.97
C PHE A 65 -2.23 12.42 -41.69
N SER A 66 -3.24 12.14 -42.53
CA SER A 66 -4.08 10.95 -42.41
C SER A 66 -3.30 9.64 -42.61
N LEU A 67 -2.39 9.61 -43.59
CA LEU A 67 -1.54 8.46 -43.86
C LEU A 67 -0.54 8.22 -42.71
N LEU A 68 0.09 9.27 -42.18
CA LEU A 68 1.01 9.19 -41.06
C LEU A 68 0.31 8.72 -39.78
N ARG A 69 -0.89 9.23 -39.48
CA ARG A 69 -1.72 8.77 -38.35
C ARG A 69 -2.07 7.30 -38.48
N THR A 70 -2.42 6.85 -39.69
CA THR A 70 -2.71 5.44 -39.98
C THR A 70 -1.48 4.56 -39.76
N LEU A 71 -0.31 4.99 -40.20
CA LEU A 71 0.95 4.27 -40.03
C LEU A 71 1.42 4.25 -38.56
N ILE A 72 1.24 5.31 -37.80
CA ILE A 72 1.58 5.29 -36.36
C ILE A 72 0.64 4.35 -35.61
N THR A 73 -0.65 4.40 -35.93
CA THR A 73 -1.65 3.52 -35.32
C THR A 73 -1.35 2.04 -35.62
N ALA A 74 -1.02 1.72 -36.88
CA ALA A 74 -0.62 0.36 -37.25
C ALA A 74 0.70 -0.09 -36.60
N TYR A 75 1.69 0.80 -36.44
CA TYR A 75 2.93 0.51 -35.73
C TYR A 75 2.72 0.21 -34.24
N LEU A 76 1.90 1.01 -33.56
CA LEU A 76 1.54 0.82 -32.16
C LEU A 76 0.76 -0.49 -31.97
N TYR A 77 -0.10 -0.84 -32.93
CA TYR A 77 -0.80 -2.11 -32.92
C TYR A 77 0.15 -3.31 -33.11
N LEU A 78 1.12 -3.20 -34.01
CA LEU A 78 2.20 -4.19 -34.21
C LEU A 78 3.03 -4.41 -32.94
N LEU A 79 3.42 -3.33 -32.26
CA LEU A 79 4.13 -3.39 -30.98
C LEU A 79 3.31 -4.09 -29.89
N ARG A 80 2.01 -3.80 -29.81
CA ARG A 80 1.08 -4.50 -28.91
C ARG A 80 1.03 -5.99 -29.20
N CYS A 81 0.87 -6.39 -30.45
CA CYS A 81 0.80 -7.81 -30.82
C CYS A 81 2.11 -8.55 -30.54
N ALA A 82 3.26 -7.96 -30.87
CA ALA A 82 4.58 -8.52 -30.54
C ALA A 82 4.77 -8.69 -29.03
N PHE A 83 4.28 -7.72 -28.25
CA PHE A 83 4.36 -7.75 -26.79
C PHE A 83 3.44 -8.81 -26.17
N LEU A 84 2.18 -8.90 -26.62
CA LEU A 84 1.24 -9.95 -26.19
C LEU A 84 1.77 -11.34 -26.57
N PHE A 85 2.45 -11.48 -27.72
CA PHE A 85 3.14 -12.71 -28.10
C PHE A 85 4.27 -13.06 -27.13
N HIS A 86 5.12 -12.09 -26.77
CA HIS A 86 6.19 -12.33 -25.79
C HIS A 86 5.67 -12.71 -24.40
N ILE A 87 4.57 -12.09 -23.95
CA ILE A 87 3.89 -12.48 -22.71
C ILE A 87 3.33 -13.89 -22.83
N HIS A 88 2.63 -14.19 -23.93
CA HIS A 88 2.06 -15.53 -24.13
C HIS A 88 3.15 -16.61 -24.20
N VAL A 89 4.27 -16.34 -24.85
CA VAL A 89 5.44 -17.24 -24.88
C VAL A 89 6.05 -17.39 -23.49
N ALA A 90 6.25 -16.30 -22.75
CA ALA A 90 6.79 -16.34 -21.40
C ALA A 90 5.87 -17.11 -20.44
N LEU A 91 4.56 -16.87 -20.52
CA LEU A 91 3.54 -17.60 -19.74
C LEU A 91 3.47 -19.08 -20.14
N LYS A 92 3.66 -19.42 -21.42
CA LYS A 92 3.69 -20.81 -21.87
C LYS A 92 4.97 -21.52 -21.41
N PHE A 93 6.12 -20.86 -21.45
CA PHE A 93 7.39 -21.38 -20.92
C PHE A 93 7.32 -21.59 -19.40
N LEU A 94 6.78 -20.60 -18.68
CA LEU A 94 6.50 -20.67 -17.26
C LEU A 94 5.48 -21.77 -16.95
N SER A 95 4.44 -21.94 -17.77
CA SER A 95 3.48 -23.03 -17.60
C SER A 95 4.14 -24.39 -17.80
N ILE A 96 5.05 -24.54 -18.77
CA ILE A 96 5.73 -25.82 -19.05
C ILE A 96 6.71 -26.17 -17.92
N GLU A 97 7.54 -25.22 -17.46
CA GLU A 97 8.47 -25.47 -16.34
C GLU A 97 7.71 -25.66 -15.02
N THR A 98 6.66 -24.87 -14.77
CA THR A 98 5.83 -25.00 -13.56
C THR A 98 5.03 -26.30 -13.60
N VAL A 99 4.49 -26.71 -14.75
CA VAL A 99 3.80 -28.00 -14.92
C VAL A 99 4.78 -29.15 -14.79
N GLN A 100 6.01 -29.08 -15.32
CA GLN A 100 7.03 -30.12 -15.11
C GLN A 100 7.48 -30.23 -13.64
N LEU A 101 7.66 -29.10 -12.93
CA LEU A 101 7.92 -29.06 -11.49
C LEU A 101 6.76 -29.59 -10.66
N VAL A 102 5.52 -29.31 -11.08
CA VAL A 102 4.30 -29.78 -10.41
C VAL A 102 4.02 -31.25 -10.72
N SER A 103 4.28 -31.73 -11.94
CA SER A 103 4.06 -33.12 -12.37
C SER A 103 5.07 -34.09 -11.75
N SER A 104 6.28 -33.63 -11.46
CA SER A 104 7.30 -34.39 -10.72
C SER A 104 7.04 -34.45 -9.21
N SER A 105 6.09 -33.64 -8.71
CA SER A 105 5.78 -33.50 -7.27
C SER A 105 4.37 -33.98 -6.88
N LEU A 106 3.56 -34.47 -7.84
CA LEU A 106 2.19 -34.97 -7.61
C LEU A 106 2.14 -36.50 -7.78
N SER A 107 1.31 -37.19 -6.98
CA SER A 107 0.96 -38.59 -7.22
C SER A 107 0.05 -38.71 -8.46
N PRO A 108 -0.03 -39.88 -9.13
CA PRO A 108 -0.47 -39.99 -10.54
C PRO A 108 -1.94 -39.66 -10.86
N SER A 109 -2.75 -39.17 -9.93
CA SER A 109 -4.21 -39.24 -10.07
C SER A 109 -4.93 -38.00 -10.62
N GLN A 110 -4.40 -36.76 -10.62
CA GLN A 110 -5.10 -35.62 -11.27
C GLN A 110 -4.19 -34.47 -11.80
N PRO A 111 -3.55 -34.62 -12.97
CA PRO A 111 -2.82 -33.53 -13.63
C PRO A 111 -3.71 -32.53 -14.39
N SER A 112 -4.88 -32.96 -14.89
CA SER A 112 -5.66 -32.22 -15.90
C SER A 112 -6.42 -30.99 -15.37
N LEU A 113 -6.84 -31.00 -14.09
CA LEU A 113 -7.64 -29.90 -13.51
C LEU A 113 -6.78 -28.67 -13.18
N ALA A 114 -5.54 -28.88 -12.75
CA ALA A 114 -4.60 -27.79 -12.44
C ALA A 114 -4.18 -27.05 -13.71
N GLU A 115 -3.96 -27.78 -14.80
CA GLU A 115 -3.59 -27.23 -16.10
C GLU A 115 -4.73 -26.37 -16.69
N GLU A 116 -5.99 -26.80 -16.51
CA GLU A 116 -7.17 -26.06 -16.98
C GLU A 116 -7.41 -24.75 -16.20
N ILE A 117 -7.24 -24.77 -14.87
CA ILE A 117 -7.45 -23.59 -14.02
C ILE A 117 -6.36 -22.52 -14.29
N ILE A 118 -5.09 -22.94 -14.38
CA ILE A 118 -3.97 -22.05 -14.66
C ILE A 118 -4.15 -21.38 -16.03
N THR A 119 -4.60 -22.14 -17.03
CA THR A 119 -4.83 -21.61 -18.38
C THR A 119 -5.95 -20.56 -18.39
N LYS A 120 -7.08 -20.82 -17.72
CA LYS A 120 -8.24 -19.90 -17.67
C LYS A 120 -7.94 -18.59 -16.93
N GLU A 121 -7.23 -18.63 -15.81
CA GLU A 121 -6.85 -17.44 -15.02
C GLU A 121 -5.85 -16.54 -15.78
N LEU A 122 -4.90 -17.16 -16.50
CA LEU A 122 -3.95 -16.43 -17.34
C LEU A 122 -4.64 -15.79 -18.55
N GLU A 123 -5.58 -16.49 -19.19
CA GLU A 123 -6.39 -15.92 -20.28
C GLU A 123 -7.22 -14.72 -19.81
N PHE A 124 -7.88 -14.81 -18.67
CA PHE A 124 -8.68 -13.72 -18.10
C PHE A 124 -7.84 -12.45 -17.82
N SER A 125 -6.65 -12.63 -17.25
CA SER A 125 -5.73 -11.53 -16.95
C SER A 125 -5.20 -10.84 -18.22
N VAL A 126 -4.97 -11.60 -19.29
CA VAL A 126 -4.55 -11.07 -20.60
C VAL A 126 -5.68 -10.25 -21.25
N ILE A 127 -6.93 -10.71 -21.15
CA ILE A 127 -8.11 -10.03 -21.72
C ILE A 127 -8.35 -8.68 -21.06
N GLN A 128 -8.46 -8.61 -19.72
CA GLN A 128 -8.68 -7.33 -19.01
C GLN A 128 -7.56 -6.32 -19.30
N PHE A 129 -6.33 -6.78 -19.45
CA PHE A 129 -5.20 -5.90 -19.78
C PHE A 129 -5.27 -5.38 -21.22
N GLY A 130 -5.73 -6.21 -22.16
CA GLY A 130 -6.02 -5.79 -23.53
C GLY A 130 -7.02 -4.63 -23.59
N GLU A 131 -7.99 -4.60 -22.68
CA GLU A 131 -8.96 -3.50 -22.55
C GLU A 131 -8.34 -2.22 -21.95
N SER A 132 -7.48 -2.35 -20.94
CA SER A 132 -6.76 -1.22 -20.35
C SER A 132 -5.83 -0.50 -21.35
N ILE A 133 -5.15 -1.27 -22.21
CA ILE A 133 -4.36 -0.72 -23.32
C ILE A 133 -5.26 -0.02 -24.33
N ASN A 134 -6.40 -0.61 -24.68
CA ASN A 134 -7.36 0.00 -25.62
C ASN A 134 -7.85 1.37 -25.14
N LEU A 135 -8.12 1.52 -23.84
CA LEU A 135 -8.48 2.79 -23.21
C LEU A 135 -7.38 3.86 -23.34
N LYS A 136 -6.11 3.48 -23.13
CA LYS A 136 -4.97 4.39 -23.26
C LYS A 136 -4.71 4.78 -24.73
N ILE A 137 -4.84 3.84 -25.67
CA ILE A 137 -4.75 4.13 -27.11
C ILE A 137 -5.87 5.09 -27.55
N ARG A 138 -7.11 4.90 -27.06
CA ARG A 138 -8.23 5.82 -27.31
C ARG A 138 -7.93 7.24 -26.82
N ARG A 139 -7.38 7.39 -25.61
CA ARG A 139 -6.97 8.71 -25.07
C ARG A 139 -5.89 9.38 -25.91
N VAL A 140 -4.93 8.62 -26.43
CA VAL A 140 -3.90 9.14 -27.34
C VAL A 140 -4.51 9.59 -28.67
N ASN A 141 -5.42 8.80 -29.23
CA ASN A 141 -6.11 9.15 -30.48
C ASN A 141 -6.95 10.43 -30.33
N MET A 142 -7.60 10.62 -29.18
CA MET A 142 -8.31 11.86 -28.84
C MET A 142 -7.35 13.05 -28.69
N ALA A 143 -6.17 12.86 -28.08
CA ALA A 143 -5.17 13.91 -27.93
C ALA A 143 -4.50 14.34 -29.27
N LEU A 144 -4.58 13.49 -30.29
CA LEU A 144 -4.12 13.80 -31.66
C LEU A 144 -5.18 14.55 -32.48
N ASP A 145 -6.45 14.52 -32.09
CA ASP A 145 -7.52 15.31 -32.71
C ASP A 145 -7.43 16.77 -32.22
N GLY A 146 -6.92 17.66 -33.09
CA GLY A 146 -6.83 19.11 -32.81
C GLY A 146 -5.43 19.74 -32.97
N VAL A 147 -4.41 19.00 -33.42
CA VAL A 147 -3.04 19.53 -33.55
C VAL A 147 -2.77 20.11 -34.95
N VAL A 148 -2.49 21.42 -35.01
CA VAL A 148 -2.14 22.20 -36.24
C VAL A 148 -0.68 21.92 -36.69
N PRO A 149 -0.34 21.93 -38.00
CA PRO A 149 0.80 21.18 -38.57
C PRO A 149 2.22 21.65 -38.22
N PHE A 150 2.43 22.85 -37.67
CA PHE A 150 3.78 23.45 -37.70
C PHE A 150 4.70 23.08 -36.51
N LYS A 151 4.20 22.43 -35.45
CA LYS A 151 4.99 21.91 -34.31
C LYS A 151 4.87 20.39 -34.14
N LEU A 152 4.44 19.71 -35.20
CA LEU A 152 3.94 18.34 -35.14
C LEU A 152 5.06 17.30 -34.89
N HIS A 153 6.25 17.46 -35.49
CA HIS A 153 7.34 16.49 -35.37
C HIS A 153 7.92 16.36 -33.95
N GLN A 154 8.13 17.48 -33.24
CA GLN A 154 8.64 17.47 -31.87
C GLN A 154 7.62 16.91 -30.87
N LYS A 155 6.34 17.29 -31.04
CA LYS A 155 5.24 16.75 -30.22
C LYS A 155 5.04 15.25 -30.45
N LEU A 156 5.12 14.77 -31.70
CA LEU A 156 5.01 13.34 -32.00
C LEU A 156 6.18 12.53 -31.46
N ALA A 157 7.41 13.03 -31.53
CA ALA A 157 8.56 12.37 -30.92
C ALA A 157 8.41 12.29 -29.39
N GLN A 158 7.96 13.37 -28.74
CA GLN A 158 7.69 13.39 -27.29
C GLN A 158 6.56 12.46 -26.88
N ILE A 159 5.46 12.42 -27.63
CA ILE A 159 4.33 11.51 -27.38
C ILE A 159 4.78 10.06 -27.55
N THR A 160 5.54 9.76 -28.61
CA THR A 160 6.07 8.41 -28.87
C THR A 160 7.03 7.95 -27.77
N PHE A 161 7.95 8.83 -27.33
CA PHE A 161 8.86 8.52 -26.22
C PHE A 161 8.14 8.35 -24.88
N SER A 162 7.13 9.18 -24.62
CA SER A 162 6.31 9.09 -23.40
C SER A 162 5.52 7.80 -23.38
N LEU A 163 4.95 7.39 -24.52
CA LEU A 163 4.25 6.12 -24.66
C LEU A 163 5.19 4.93 -24.51
N LEU A 164 6.40 4.98 -25.08
CA LEU A 164 7.40 3.94 -24.92
C LEU A 164 7.83 3.78 -23.46
N ARG A 165 8.03 4.90 -22.73
CA ARG A 165 8.32 4.87 -21.29
C ARG A 165 7.17 4.30 -20.46
N ILE A 166 5.92 4.70 -20.76
CA ILE A 166 4.75 4.19 -20.05
C ILE A 166 4.57 2.70 -20.31
N LEU A 167 4.77 2.25 -21.56
CA LEU A 167 4.78 0.83 -21.91
C LEU A 167 5.86 0.09 -21.13
N LEU A 168 7.13 0.49 -21.23
CA LEU A 168 8.25 -0.15 -20.54
C LEU A 168 8.03 -0.24 -19.02
N ARG A 169 7.56 0.84 -18.39
CA ARG A 169 7.30 0.88 -16.94
C ARG A 169 6.10 0.03 -16.53
N THR A 170 5.10 -0.08 -17.40
CA THR A 170 3.97 -0.99 -17.19
C THR A 170 4.41 -2.46 -17.37
N CYS A 171 5.35 -2.73 -18.28
CA CYS A 171 5.96 -4.05 -18.47
C CYS A 171 6.79 -4.48 -17.27
N GLU A 172 7.62 -3.59 -16.70
CA GLU A 172 8.38 -3.85 -15.47
C GLU A 172 7.45 -4.16 -14.30
N ASN A 173 6.39 -3.37 -14.12
CA ASN A 173 5.39 -3.60 -13.09
C ASN A 173 4.62 -4.92 -13.29
N MET A 174 4.45 -5.39 -14.54
CA MET A 174 3.81 -6.68 -14.84
C MET A 174 4.74 -7.85 -14.53
N LEU A 175 6.01 -7.78 -14.94
CA LEU A 175 7.02 -8.79 -14.59
C LEU A 175 7.10 -8.96 -13.07
N VAL A 176 7.09 -7.85 -12.33
CA VAL A 176 7.07 -7.86 -10.87
C VAL A 176 5.77 -8.48 -10.32
N ARG A 177 4.59 -8.16 -10.87
CA ARG A 177 3.31 -8.72 -10.39
C ARG A 177 3.16 -10.22 -10.69
N VAL A 178 3.58 -10.67 -11.87
CA VAL A 178 3.60 -12.10 -12.25
C VAL A 178 4.62 -12.85 -11.38
N LEU A 179 5.79 -12.27 -11.13
CA LEU A 179 6.79 -12.85 -10.22
C LEU A 179 6.26 -12.93 -8.79
N ILE A 180 5.57 -11.90 -8.29
CA ILE A 180 4.94 -11.91 -6.97
C ILE A 180 3.83 -12.97 -6.89
N PHE A 181 3.00 -13.10 -7.93
CA PHE A 181 1.95 -14.12 -7.98
C PHE A 181 2.54 -15.54 -7.97
N LEU A 182 3.58 -15.79 -8.78
CA LEU A 182 4.30 -17.05 -8.82
C LEU A 182 4.98 -17.37 -7.49
N LEU A 183 5.63 -16.38 -6.86
CA LEU A 183 6.26 -16.52 -5.54
C LEU A 183 5.22 -16.85 -4.45
N LYS A 184 4.05 -16.20 -4.48
CA LYS A 184 2.95 -16.51 -3.56
C LYS A 184 2.42 -17.94 -3.76
N HIS A 185 2.34 -18.41 -5.00
CA HIS A 185 1.81 -19.74 -5.27
C HIS A 185 2.82 -20.86 -4.97
N VAL A 186 4.10 -20.64 -5.24
CA VAL A 186 5.20 -21.52 -4.80
C VAL A 186 5.27 -21.57 -3.28
N ALA A 187 5.15 -20.42 -2.60
CA ALA A 187 5.09 -20.37 -1.13
C ALA A 187 3.89 -21.15 -0.57
N LEU A 188 2.71 -21.00 -1.16
CA LEU A 188 1.50 -21.74 -0.73
C LEU A 188 1.67 -23.26 -0.90
N LYS A 189 2.38 -23.71 -1.94
CA LYS A 189 2.66 -25.14 -2.15
C LYS A 189 3.79 -25.69 -1.27
N ILE A 190 4.81 -24.91 -0.93
CA ILE A 190 5.81 -25.30 0.08
C ILE A 190 5.11 -25.52 1.43
N ILE A 191 4.18 -24.63 1.79
CA ILE A 191 3.39 -24.73 3.02
C ILE A 191 2.51 -26.01 3.00
N LEU A 192 1.89 -26.34 1.87
CA LEU A 192 1.07 -27.55 1.75
C LEU A 192 1.91 -28.84 1.71
N ALA A 193 3.09 -28.83 1.07
CA ALA A 193 4.00 -29.99 1.04
C ALA A 193 4.69 -30.27 2.38
N GLN A 194 4.87 -29.24 3.23
CA GLN A 194 5.39 -29.40 4.59
C GLN A 194 4.37 -30.01 5.55
N ASN A 195 3.08 -30.01 5.21
CA ASN A 195 2.01 -30.60 6.02
C ASN A 195 1.79 -32.11 5.79
N ASP A 196 2.45 -32.73 4.81
CA ASP A 196 2.33 -34.17 4.49
C ASP A 196 3.53 -35.02 4.96
N SER A 197 4.41 -34.50 5.83
CA SER A 197 5.46 -35.32 6.47
C SER A 197 4.94 -35.97 7.77
N PRO A 198 5.20 -37.27 8.01
CA PRO A 198 4.66 -37.97 9.17
C PRO A 198 5.35 -37.52 10.47
N CYS A 199 4.51 -37.07 11.41
CA CYS A 199 4.68 -36.97 12.87
C CYS A 199 6.10 -37.09 13.44
N SER A 200 6.56 -36.01 14.06
CA SER A 200 7.34 -36.09 15.31
C SER A 200 6.51 -35.46 16.44
N ASP A 201 6.61 -36.04 17.63
CA ASP A 201 5.57 -36.11 18.68
C ASP A 201 4.92 -34.79 19.13
N PRO A 202 3.62 -34.81 19.49
CA PRO A 202 2.94 -33.63 20.00
C PRO A 202 3.48 -33.26 21.39
N ILE A 203 4.08 -32.07 21.48
CA ILE A 203 4.25 -31.38 22.77
C ILE A 203 2.84 -31.11 23.31
N LYS A 204 2.55 -31.70 24.48
CA LYS A 204 1.25 -31.61 25.14
C LYS A 204 0.82 -30.15 25.34
N PRO A 205 -0.47 -29.82 25.15
CA PRO A 205 -1.01 -28.50 25.46
C PRO A 205 -0.91 -28.29 26.97
N ASN A 206 -0.17 -27.27 27.39
CA ASN A 206 -0.14 -26.89 28.79
C ASN A 206 -1.22 -25.82 29.03
N LYS A 207 -2.27 -26.26 29.74
CA LYS A 207 -3.28 -25.54 30.54
C LYS A 207 -4.05 -24.37 29.92
N ASN A 208 -5.38 -24.47 30.07
CA ASN A 208 -6.34 -23.38 29.92
C ASN A 208 -5.99 -22.21 30.86
N PHE A 209 -5.92 -21.01 30.29
CA PHE A 209 -5.76 -19.76 31.02
C PHE A 209 -6.93 -19.54 31.98
N THR A 210 -6.64 -19.49 33.28
CA THR A 210 -7.51 -18.84 34.26
C THR A 210 -6.87 -17.49 34.61
N SER A 211 -7.71 -16.49 34.83
CA SER A 211 -7.35 -15.09 35.14
C SER A 211 -6.34 -14.90 36.29
N THR A 212 -6.06 -15.96 37.04
CA THR A 212 -5.10 -16.03 38.15
C THR A 212 -3.66 -16.36 37.76
N GLU A 213 -3.35 -16.88 36.57
CA GLU A 213 -1.96 -17.25 36.19
C GLU A 213 -1.19 -16.12 35.46
N LEU A 214 -1.84 -14.97 35.21
CA LEU A 214 -1.20 -13.71 34.78
C LEU A 214 -0.70 -12.88 35.98
N GLU A 215 -0.95 -13.31 37.22
CA GLU A 215 -0.18 -12.88 38.38
C GLU A 215 1.11 -13.70 38.40
N CYS A 216 2.19 -13.08 37.94
CA CYS A 216 3.53 -13.67 37.81
C CYS A 216 3.91 -14.57 39.00
N ASN A 217 4.00 -15.89 38.76
CA ASN A 217 4.76 -16.79 39.63
C ASN A 217 6.24 -16.41 39.56
N GLY A 218 6.67 -15.50 40.46
CA GLY A 218 8.08 -15.27 40.77
C GLY A 218 8.69 -13.91 40.38
N SER A 219 7.94 -12.82 40.22
CA SER A 219 8.43 -11.43 40.32
C SER A 219 7.25 -10.46 40.13
N GLY A 220 7.16 -9.38 40.92
CA GLY A 220 5.95 -8.56 41.09
C GLY A 220 5.16 -8.11 39.84
N GLU A 221 3.88 -7.77 40.07
CA GLU A 221 2.89 -7.20 39.14
C GLU A 221 3.52 -6.31 38.05
N PHE A 222 3.19 -6.55 36.77
CA PHE A 222 3.71 -5.74 35.67
C PHE A 222 3.23 -4.29 35.77
N LYS A 223 4.17 -3.39 36.04
CA LYS A 223 3.87 -1.98 36.26
C LYS A 223 3.78 -1.21 34.95
N LEU A 224 2.64 -1.30 34.27
CA LEU A 224 2.39 -0.64 32.99
C LEU A 224 2.72 0.85 33.01
N LYS A 225 2.32 1.57 34.06
CA LYS A 225 2.56 3.02 34.18
C LYS A 225 4.06 3.35 34.22
N GLU A 226 4.86 2.55 34.93
CA GLU A 226 6.32 2.71 34.97
C GLU A 226 6.95 2.40 33.61
N TYR A 227 6.51 1.30 32.97
CA TYR A 227 6.92 0.92 31.62
C TYR A 227 6.65 2.04 30.60
N MET A 228 5.40 2.51 30.49
CA MET A 228 5.01 3.58 29.57
C MET A 228 5.79 4.88 29.84
N ASN A 229 5.95 5.26 31.12
CA ASN A 229 6.72 6.44 31.48
C ASN A 229 8.19 6.34 31.06
N SER A 230 8.80 5.17 31.24
CA SER A 230 10.17 4.91 30.85
C SER A 230 10.36 5.00 29.33
N LYS A 231 9.51 4.29 28.57
CA LYS A 231 9.53 4.32 27.10
C LYS A 231 9.26 5.72 26.56
N ARG A 232 8.27 6.43 27.10
CA ARG A 232 7.96 7.82 26.72
C ARG A 232 9.13 8.78 26.92
N LYS A 233 9.88 8.67 28.03
CA LYS A 233 11.08 9.50 28.26
C LYS A 233 12.13 9.25 27.17
N ARG A 234 12.38 7.98 26.83
CA ARG A 234 13.37 7.59 25.81
C ARG A 234 12.95 8.04 24.41
N VAL A 235 11.69 7.87 24.06
CA VAL A 235 11.11 8.35 22.79
C VAL A 235 11.18 9.87 22.69
N ASN A 236 10.79 10.61 23.72
CA ASN A 236 10.86 12.08 23.69
C ASN A 236 12.29 12.59 23.47
N ARG A 237 13.29 11.95 24.10
CA ARG A 237 14.70 12.28 23.87
C ARG A 237 15.12 11.99 22.42
N ALA A 238 14.76 10.81 21.90
CA ALA A 238 15.09 10.45 20.52
C ALA A 238 14.41 11.36 19.49
N LEU A 239 13.17 11.79 19.73
CA LEU A 239 12.45 12.76 18.89
C LEU A 239 13.08 14.16 18.93
N ASP A 240 13.55 14.59 20.10
CA ASP A 240 14.26 15.87 20.24
C ASP A 240 15.55 15.89 19.40
N GLU A 241 16.30 14.79 19.41
CA GLU A 241 17.50 14.59 18.59
C GLU A 241 17.18 14.43 17.09
N ALA A 242 16.02 13.87 16.75
CA ALA A 242 15.61 13.63 15.37
C ALA A 242 15.34 14.93 14.59
N VAL A 243 14.93 16.00 15.28
CA VAL A 243 14.57 17.29 14.67
C VAL A 243 15.40 18.42 15.26
N PRO A 244 16.69 18.56 14.92
CA PRO A 244 17.53 19.62 15.48
C PRO A 244 17.09 21.00 15.00
N LEU A 245 17.27 22.03 15.84
CA LEU A 245 17.08 23.44 15.44
C LEU A 245 18.19 23.86 14.47
N LYS A 246 17.85 23.93 13.18
CA LYS A 246 18.75 24.36 12.11
C LYS A 246 18.02 25.26 11.10
N THR A 247 18.75 25.83 10.15
CA THR A 247 18.14 26.59 9.05
C THR A 247 17.37 25.65 8.12
N PRO A 248 16.12 25.97 7.69
CA PRO A 248 15.36 27.18 8.03
C PRO A 248 14.69 27.11 9.42
N LYS A 249 15.09 28.02 10.32
CA LYS A 249 14.74 27.97 11.75
C LYS A 249 13.24 27.90 12.02
N LYS A 250 12.45 28.77 11.36
CA LYS A 250 10.99 28.86 11.58
C LYS A 250 10.26 27.54 11.28
N ILE A 251 10.68 26.82 10.23
CA ILE A 251 10.10 25.51 9.90
C ILE A 251 10.51 24.48 10.97
N CYS A 252 11.79 24.42 11.35
CA CYS A 252 12.24 23.49 12.39
C CYS A 252 11.59 23.78 13.76
N GLU A 253 11.37 25.04 14.11
CA GLU A 253 10.62 25.45 15.31
C GLU A 253 9.18 24.96 15.25
N ALA A 254 8.48 25.16 14.12
CA ALA A 254 7.12 24.67 13.93
C ALA A 254 7.01 23.14 14.00
N MET A 255 7.94 22.41 13.38
CA MET A 255 8.00 20.94 13.46
C MET A 255 8.17 20.48 14.91
N ARG A 256 9.15 21.06 15.62
CA ARG A 256 9.46 20.70 17.02
C ARG A 256 8.34 21.06 17.97
N TYR A 257 7.67 22.20 17.77
CA TYR A 257 6.57 22.66 18.60
C TYR A 257 5.48 21.59 18.70
N SER A 258 4.98 21.11 17.55
CA SER A 258 3.93 20.08 17.53
C SER A 258 4.45 18.70 17.96
N LEU A 259 5.67 18.33 17.55
CA LEU A 259 6.23 17.01 17.82
C LEU A 259 6.58 16.82 19.31
N LEU A 260 7.16 17.85 19.94
CA LEU A 260 7.65 17.82 21.32
C LEU A 260 6.65 18.40 22.32
N GLY A 261 5.52 18.96 21.87
CA GLY A 261 4.43 19.53 22.68
C GLY A 261 3.63 18.51 23.51
N GLY A 262 4.24 17.40 23.91
CA GLY A 262 3.61 16.35 24.72
C GLY A 262 2.94 15.25 23.91
N GLY A 263 2.08 14.47 24.57
CA GLY A 263 1.39 13.31 23.99
C GLY A 263 1.58 12.02 24.80
N LYS A 264 0.65 11.07 24.63
CA LYS A 264 0.68 9.78 25.32
C LYS A 264 1.76 8.83 24.76
N ARG A 265 2.21 9.07 23.52
CA ARG A 265 3.19 8.26 22.78
C ARG A 265 2.80 6.79 22.65
N ILE A 266 1.51 6.50 22.48
CA ILE A 266 0.98 5.14 22.38
C ILE A 266 1.61 4.38 21.20
N ARG A 267 1.66 4.99 20.02
CA ARG A 267 2.24 4.40 18.80
C ARG A 267 3.72 4.01 18.99
N PRO A 268 4.61 4.89 19.47
CA PRO A 268 5.99 4.53 19.83
C PRO A 268 6.09 3.38 20.82
N VAL A 269 5.28 3.41 21.89
CA VAL A 269 5.32 2.39 22.94
C VAL A 269 4.88 1.02 22.39
N LEU A 270 3.84 0.99 21.57
CA LEU A 270 3.38 -0.22 20.89
C LEU A 270 4.46 -0.77 19.93
N CYS A 271 5.11 0.10 19.17
CA CYS A 271 6.19 -0.30 18.27
C CYS A 271 7.36 -0.96 19.02
N ILE A 272 7.80 -0.35 20.13
CA ILE A 272 8.87 -0.90 20.96
C ILE A 272 8.42 -2.22 21.60
N ALA A 273 7.22 -2.27 22.18
CA ALA A 273 6.70 -3.48 22.83
C ALA A 273 6.62 -4.67 21.87
N SER A 274 6.16 -4.45 20.63
CA SER A 274 6.10 -5.50 19.61
C SER A 274 7.46 -6.00 19.15
N CYS A 275 8.48 -5.12 19.14
CA CYS A 275 9.85 -5.51 18.86
C CYS A 275 10.42 -6.40 19.97
N GLU A 276 10.24 -5.99 21.22
CA GLU A 276 10.68 -6.74 22.40
C GLU A 276 9.96 -8.09 22.52
N LEU A 277 8.67 -8.14 22.15
CA LEU A 277 7.86 -9.35 22.16
C LEU A 277 8.49 -10.47 21.33
N VAL A 278 8.91 -10.16 20.10
CA VAL A 278 9.52 -11.12 19.18
C VAL A 278 11.02 -11.34 19.44
N GLY A 279 11.57 -10.77 20.52
CA GLY A 279 12.96 -10.96 20.94
C GLY A 279 13.95 -9.90 20.41
N GLY A 280 13.46 -8.84 19.78
CA GLY A 280 14.27 -7.69 19.38
C GLY A 280 14.64 -6.76 20.54
N ASP A 281 15.50 -5.80 20.27
CA ASP A 281 15.91 -4.77 21.23
C ASP A 281 15.18 -3.43 21.01
N GLU A 282 15.00 -2.66 22.09
CA GLU A 282 14.42 -1.31 21.99
C GLU A 282 15.21 -0.41 21.02
N ALA A 283 16.53 -0.61 20.93
CA ALA A 283 17.40 0.20 20.09
C ALA A 283 17.13 0.03 18.58
N SER A 284 16.82 -1.18 18.11
CA SER A 284 16.45 -1.41 16.71
C SER A 284 15.06 -0.85 16.36
N ALA A 285 14.14 -0.80 17.33
CA ALA A 285 12.81 -0.23 17.14
C ALA A 285 12.75 1.29 17.28
N MET A 286 13.67 1.92 18.03
CA MET A 286 13.60 3.35 18.37
C MET A 286 13.48 4.28 17.15
N PRO A 287 14.23 4.09 16.03
CA PRO A 287 14.04 4.90 14.82
C PRO A 287 12.61 4.80 14.28
N ILE A 288 12.04 3.59 14.23
CA ILE A 288 10.69 3.36 13.72
C ILE A 288 9.65 3.92 14.68
N ALA A 289 9.84 3.77 15.98
CA ALA A 289 8.98 4.36 17.00
C ALA A 289 8.93 5.89 16.86
N CYS A 290 10.08 6.53 16.61
CA CYS A 290 10.15 7.96 16.31
C CYS A 290 9.43 8.31 15.00
N THR A 291 9.67 7.54 13.93
CA THR A 291 8.99 7.71 12.63
C THR A 291 7.47 7.67 12.77
N MET A 292 6.91 6.73 13.54
CA MET A 292 5.46 6.64 13.75
C MET A 292 4.89 7.87 14.45
N GLU A 293 5.60 8.44 15.43
CA GLU A 293 5.16 9.67 16.10
C GLU A 293 5.36 10.92 15.24
N ILE A 294 6.40 10.95 14.40
CA ILE A 294 6.63 12.01 13.40
C ILE A 294 5.48 12.04 12.41
N ILE A 295 5.09 10.88 11.86
CA ILE A 295 3.95 10.74 10.94
C ILE A 295 2.65 11.11 11.63
N HIS A 296 2.40 10.62 12.83
CA HIS A 296 1.21 10.97 13.60
C HIS A 296 1.13 12.48 13.88
N THR A 297 2.24 13.11 14.25
CA THR A 297 2.28 14.56 14.47
C THR A 297 2.03 15.31 13.17
N CYS A 298 2.63 14.86 12.07
CA CYS A 298 2.41 15.41 10.74
C CYS A 298 0.92 15.38 10.37
N SER A 299 0.24 14.24 10.60
CA SER A 299 -1.20 14.13 10.29
C SER A 299 -2.02 15.11 11.12
N LEU A 300 -1.71 15.28 12.41
CA LEU A 300 -2.41 16.24 13.28
C LEU A 300 -2.22 17.70 12.83
N ILE A 301 -1.02 18.08 12.39
CA ILE A 301 -0.78 19.46 11.88
C ILE A 301 -1.67 19.75 10.66
N ILE A 302 -1.85 18.75 9.78
CA ILE A 302 -2.68 18.88 8.58
C ILE A 302 -4.17 18.88 8.96
N ASP A 303 -4.59 17.95 9.82
CA ASP A 303 -5.95 17.81 10.35
C ASP A 303 -6.43 19.11 11.01
N ASP A 304 -5.53 19.82 11.71
CA ASP A 304 -5.83 21.09 12.37
C ASP A 304 -6.03 22.29 11.41
N LEU A 305 -5.68 22.19 10.11
CA LEU A 305 -5.73 23.34 9.19
C LEU A 305 -7.14 23.88 8.97
N PRO A 306 -7.30 25.17 8.56
CA PRO A 306 -8.61 25.76 8.30
C PRO A 306 -9.45 25.06 7.22
N CYS A 307 -8.80 24.37 6.28
CA CYS A 307 -9.47 23.60 5.23
C CYS A 307 -9.77 22.13 5.61
N MET A 308 -9.42 21.73 6.83
CA MET A 308 -9.72 20.43 7.45
C MET A 308 -10.62 20.71 8.66
N ASP A 309 -10.20 20.34 9.88
CA ASP A 309 -11.05 20.49 11.08
C ASP A 309 -11.09 21.94 11.59
N ASN A 310 -10.18 22.82 11.14
CA ASN A 310 -10.08 24.21 11.57
C ASN A 310 -10.04 24.33 13.11
N ASP A 311 -9.12 23.61 13.73
CA ASP A 311 -8.97 23.57 15.19
C ASP A 311 -7.99 24.62 15.70
N ASP A 312 -8.38 25.34 16.75
CA ASP A 312 -7.55 26.39 17.35
C ASP A 312 -6.58 25.85 18.40
N LEU A 313 -6.92 24.71 19.02
CA LEU A 313 -6.17 24.11 20.13
C LEU A 313 -5.88 22.62 19.89
N ARG A 314 -4.67 22.19 20.22
CA ARG A 314 -4.25 20.79 20.24
C ARG A 314 -3.36 20.53 21.45
N ARG A 315 -3.70 19.49 22.22
CA ARG A 315 -2.98 19.12 23.47
C ARG A 315 -2.86 20.29 24.47
N GLY A 316 -3.89 21.14 24.54
CA GLY A 316 -3.94 22.31 25.43
C GLY A 316 -3.13 23.52 24.96
N ASN A 317 -2.52 23.48 23.77
CA ASN A 317 -1.77 24.60 23.19
C ASN A 317 -2.37 25.03 21.86
N LEU A 318 -2.03 26.23 21.37
CA LEU A 318 -2.44 26.68 20.02
C LEU A 318 -2.01 25.66 18.96
N THR A 319 -2.85 25.40 17.96
CA THR A 319 -2.46 24.59 16.81
C THR A 319 -1.34 25.26 16.01
N ASN A 320 -0.65 24.47 15.21
CA ASN A 320 0.54 24.93 14.49
C ASN A 320 0.22 26.13 13.59
N HIS A 321 -0.89 26.08 12.86
CA HIS A 321 -1.28 27.14 11.94
C HIS A 321 -1.70 28.43 12.67
N LYS A 322 -2.29 28.34 13.87
CA LYS A 322 -2.62 29.51 14.70
C LYS A 322 -1.37 30.21 15.22
N LEU A 323 -0.32 29.46 15.53
CA LEU A 323 0.92 30.02 16.09
C LEU A 323 1.90 30.51 14.99
N PHE A 324 2.05 29.75 13.90
CA PHE A 324 3.08 30.01 12.89
C PHE A 324 2.54 30.48 11.53
N GLY A 325 1.23 30.41 11.31
CA GLY A 325 0.56 30.63 10.03
C GLY A 325 0.37 29.34 9.22
N GLU A 326 -0.63 29.32 8.34
CA GLU A 326 -0.98 28.15 7.51
C GLU A 326 0.17 27.70 6.60
N GLU A 327 0.86 28.64 5.94
CA GLU A 327 1.99 28.35 5.07
C GLU A 327 3.10 27.58 5.79
N VAL A 328 3.40 27.99 7.03
CA VAL A 328 4.44 27.34 7.85
C VAL A 328 3.97 25.99 8.35
N ALA A 329 2.70 25.85 8.73
CA ALA A 329 2.12 24.57 9.15
C ALA A 329 2.17 23.53 8.01
N ILE A 330 1.81 23.93 6.79
CA ILE A 330 1.90 23.07 5.59
C ILE A 330 3.34 22.67 5.29
N LEU A 331 4.28 23.61 5.35
CA LEU A 331 5.70 23.31 5.10
C LEU A 331 6.32 22.46 6.20
N ALA A 332 5.93 22.67 7.46
CA ALA A 332 6.39 21.88 8.60
C ALA A 332 5.87 20.44 8.55
N SER A 333 4.60 20.23 8.17
CA SER A 333 4.04 18.89 7.98
C SER A 333 4.72 18.17 6.81
N ALA A 334 4.90 18.84 5.66
CA ALA A 334 5.64 18.27 4.53
C ALA A 334 7.09 17.89 4.91
N ALA A 335 7.77 18.72 5.69
CA ALA A 335 9.12 18.44 6.18
C ALA A 335 9.15 17.26 7.16
N LEU A 336 8.19 17.14 8.08
CA LEU A 336 8.06 15.97 8.96
C LEU A 336 7.80 14.69 8.18
N PHE A 337 6.96 14.75 7.14
CA PHE A 337 6.67 13.60 6.30
C PHE A 337 7.93 13.11 5.54
N CYS A 338 8.69 14.01 4.94
CA CYS A 338 9.98 13.67 4.31
C CYS A 338 10.98 13.11 5.34
N LEU A 339 11.08 13.76 6.51
CA LEU A 339 11.96 13.35 7.59
C LEU A 339 11.59 11.94 8.09
N ALA A 340 10.32 11.58 8.14
CA ALA A 340 9.87 10.27 8.63
C ALA A 340 10.56 9.12 7.89
N PHE A 341 10.61 9.17 6.56
CA PHE A 341 11.26 8.17 5.71
C PHE A 341 12.79 8.27 5.74
N GLU A 342 13.34 9.49 5.72
CA GLU A 342 14.78 9.69 5.89
C GLU A 342 15.27 9.11 7.22
N HIS A 343 14.51 9.30 8.29
CA HIS A 343 14.84 8.87 9.64
C HIS A 343 14.90 7.35 9.75
N VAL A 344 13.97 6.62 9.12
CA VAL A 344 13.99 5.14 9.08
C VAL A 344 15.34 4.65 8.55
N VAL A 345 15.76 5.16 7.39
CA VAL A 345 16.98 4.66 6.72
C VAL A 345 18.24 5.16 7.41
N SER A 346 18.29 6.43 7.81
CA SER A 346 19.52 7.06 8.32
C SER A 346 19.84 6.71 9.78
N LYS A 347 18.83 6.34 10.58
CA LYS A 347 19.01 6.07 12.02
C LYS A 347 18.93 4.60 12.39
N THR A 348 18.36 3.75 11.56
CA THR A 348 18.37 2.30 11.78
C THR A 348 19.78 1.75 11.61
N LYS A 349 20.26 1.01 12.61
CA LYS A 349 21.57 0.37 12.62
C LYS A 349 21.43 -1.09 13.00
N ASN A 350 22.34 -1.93 12.52
CA ASN A 350 22.43 -3.35 12.88
C ASN A 350 21.16 -4.17 12.57
N VAL A 351 20.36 -3.74 11.60
CA VAL A 351 19.18 -4.47 11.11
C VAL A 351 19.37 -4.77 9.62
N PRO A 352 19.06 -5.99 9.16
CA PRO A 352 19.15 -6.34 7.74
C PRO A 352 18.35 -5.37 6.84
N PRO A 353 18.92 -4.90 5.71
CA PRO A 353 18.27 -3.92 4.84
C PRO A 353 16.89 -4.35 4.29
N ASP A 354 16.67 -5.65 4.09
CA ASP A 354 15.39 -6.20 3.64
C ASP A 354 14.26 -5.93 4.65
N ARG A 355 14.54 -6.01 5.96
CA ARG A 355 13.56 -5.65 7.00
C ARG A 355 13.25 -4.17 6.98
N VAL A 356 14.27 -3.32 6.79
CA VAL A 356 14.10 -1.86 6.70
C VAL A 356 13.22 -1.49 5.50
N VAL A 357 13.47 -2.09 4.33
CA VAL A 357 12.63 -1.88 3.14
C VAL A 357 11.20 -2.37 3.37
N ARG A 358 11.02 -3.53 4.01
CA ARG A 358 9.68 -4.04 4.37
C ARG A 358 8.93 -3.07 5.29
N VAL A 359 9.60 -2.49 6.29
CA VAL A 359 9.01 -1.47 7.18
C VAL A 359 8.63 -0.20 6.42
N ILE A 360 9.47 0.27 5.50
CA ILE A 360 9.15 1.42 4.64
C ILE A 360 7.90 1.14 3.79
N MET A 361 7.78 -0.06 3.24
CA MET A 361 6.59 -0.48 2.50
C MET A 361 5.33 -0.51 3.38
N GLU A 362 5.43 -1.06 4.60
CA GLU A 362 4.32 -1.11 5.55
C GLU A 362 3.86 0.30 5.94
N ILE A 363 4.80 1.19 6.28
CA ILE A 363 4.51 2.59 6.58
C ILE A 363 3.84 3.27 5.38
N GLY A 364 4.39 3.10 4.17
CA GLY A 364 3.83 3.67 2.95
C GLY A 364 2.40 3.21 2.66
N SER A 365 2.09 1.92 2.90
CA SER A 365 0.74 1.39 2.77
C SER A 365 -0.20 1.98 3.82
N ALA A 366 0.24 2.05 5.07
CA ALA A 366 -0.60 2.50 6.18
C ALA A 366 -0.91 4.00 6.17
N ILE A 367 -0.09 4.83 5.51
CA ILE A 367 -0.34 6.27 5.37
C ILE A 367 -1.05 6.63 4.06
N GLY A 368 -0.96 5.78 3.03
CA GLY A 368 -1.42 6.07 1.68
C GLY A 368 -2.94 5.97 1.50
N THR A 369 -3.34 5.72 0.25
CA THR A 369 -4.75 5.63 -0.18
C THR A 369 -5.49 4.39 0.31
N ASP A 370 -4.80 3.46 0.96
CA ASP A 370 -5.39 2.28 1.61
C ASP A 370 -5.27 2.37 3.14
N GLY A 371 -4.98 3.55 3.67
CA GLY A 371 -4.73 3.81 5.09
C GLY A 371 -5.13 5.22 5.51
N LEU A 372 -4.26 5.91 6.26
CA LEU A 372 -4.56 7.19 6.92
C LEU A 372 -5.25 8.20 6.01
N VAL A 373 -4.74 8.40 4.79
CA VAL A 373 -5.31 9.38 3.84
C VAL A 373 -6.72 8.98 3.39
N ALA A 374 -6.99 7.69 3.17
CA ALA A 374 -8.34 7.22 2.84
C ALA A 374 -9.32 7.45 3.99
N GLY A 375 -8.89 7.19 5.22
CA GLY A 375 -9.73 7.45 6.40
C GLY A 375 -10.01 8.92 6.60
N GLN A 376 -8.99 9.78 6.41
CA GLN A 376 -9.18 11.23 6.48
C GLN A 376 -10.15 11.73 5.42
N PHE A 377 -9.98 11.26 4.17
CA PHE A 377 -10.87 11.64 3.08
C PHE A 377 -12.31 11.15 3.32
N GLY A 378 -12.48 9.92 3.80
CA GLY A 378 -13.78 9.38 4.18
C GLY A 378 -14.46 10.20 5.29
N ASP A 379 -13.73 10.63 6.32
CA ASP A 379 -14.27 11.48 7.40
C ASP A 379 -14.79 12.81 6.84
N LEU A 380 -14.01 13.46 5.96
CA LEU A 380 -14.42 14.71 5.29
C LEU A 380 -15.63 14.51 4.38
N GLU A 381 -15.69 13.42 3.63
CA GLU A 381 -16.84 13.14 2.75
C GLU A 381 -18.12 12.86 3.56
N CYS A 382 -18.00 12.38 4.78
CA CYS A 382 -19.12 12.02 5.65
C CYS A 382 -19.56 13.15 6.58
N GLU A 383 -18.81 14.26 6.65
CA GLU A 383 -19.15 15.38 7.51
C GLU A 383 -20.53 15.98 7.15
N GLY A 384 -21.41 16.08 8.15
CA GLY A 384 -22.78 16.57 7.99
C GLY A 384 -23.75 15.60 7.30
N LYS A 385 -23.38 14.32 7.12
CA LYS A 385 -24.24 13.28 6.54
C LYS A 385 -24.58 12.21 7.57
N GLU A 386 -25.74 11.58 7.39
CA GLU A 386 -26.02 10.30 8.05
C GLU A 386 -25.16 9.21 7.41
N ILE A 387 -24.46 8.43 8.22
CA ILE A 387 -23.62 7.33 7.77
C ILE A 387 -24.00 6.02 8.44
N SER A 388 -23.77 4.93 7.70
CA SER A 388 -23.92 3.56 8.17
C SER A 388 -22.81 3.17 9.16
N LEU A 389 -23.03 2.06 9.87
CA LEU A 389 -22.01 1.50 10.76
C LEU A 389 -20.78 1.04 9.98
N GLU A 390 -20.98 0.50 8.78
CA GLU A 390 -19.92 0.05 7.89
C GLU A 390 -19.04 1.21 7.41
N GLU A 391 -19.64 2.37 7.09
CA GLU A 391 -18.92 3.58 6.72
C GLU A 391 -18.14 4.16 7.92
N LEU A 392 -18.75 4.19 9.10
CA LEU A 392 -18.07 4.61 10.33
C LEU A 392 -16.87 3.71 10.64
N GLU A 393 -17.04 2.39 10.55
CA GLU A 393 -15.96 1.43 10.75
C GLU A 393 -14.85 1.62 9.70
N TYR A 394 -15.21 1.83 8.43
CA TYR A 394 -14.24 2.13 7.38
C TYR A 394 -13.40 3.37 7.73
N ILE A 395 -14.03 4.48 8.12
CA ILE A 395 -13.33 5.70 8.52
C ILE A 395 -12.39 5.42 9.69
N HIS A 396 -12.88 4.77 10.74
CA HIS A 396 -12.11 4.51 11.96
C HIS A 396 -10.92 3.56 11.74
N VAL A 397 -11.12 2.51 10.94
CA VAL A 397 -10.06 1.58 10.55
C VAL A 397 -8.95 2.32 9.80
N HIS A 398 -9.31 3.18 8.86
CA HIS A 398 -8.32 3.83 8.00
C HIS A 398 -7.68 5.07 8.65
N LYS A 399 -8.47 5.95 9.31
CA LYS A 399 -8.01 7.22 9.91
C LYS A 399 -7.14 6.96 11.15
N THR A 400 -7.51 5.98 11.97
CA THR A 400 -6.87 5.73 13.27
C THR A 400 -6.16 4.38 13.33
N ALA A 401 -6.86 3.28 13.03
CA ALA A 401 -6.36 1.93 13.31
C ALA A 401 -5.14 1.56 12.46
N ARG A 402 -5.12 1.93 11.17
CA ARG A 402 -4.03 1.53 10.26
C ARG A 402 -2.65 2.02 10.68
N LEU A 403 -2.52 3.23 11.22
CA LEU A 403 -1.24 3.72 11.70
C LEU A 403 -0.82 3.06 13.03
N LEU A 404 -1.78 2.69 13.88
CA LEU A 404 -1.52 1.88 15.08
C LEU A 404 -1.06 0.46 14.69
N GLU A 405 -1.69 -0.14 13.70
CA GLU A 405 -1.30 -1.42 13.12
C GLU A 405 0.11 -1.40 12.55
N ALA A 406 0.41 -0.41 11.73
CA ALA A 406 1.76 -0.24 11.21
C ALA A 406 2.79 -0.09 12.34
N SER A 407 2.45 0.61 13.43
CA SER A 407 3.35 0.75 14.59
C SER A 407 3.74 -0.61 15.18
N ILE A 408 2.75 -1.46 15.42
CA ILE A 408 2.94 -2.82 15.98
C ILE A 408 3.69 -3.72 14.99
N VAL A 409 3.22 -3.78 13.74
CA VAL A 409 3.76 -4.64 12.68
C VAL A 409 5.21 -4.27 12.37
N CYS A 410 5.52 -2.98 12.25
CA CYS A 410 6.89 -2.54 12.02
C CYS A 410 7.79 -2.87 13.20
N GLY A 411 7.31 -2.74 14.44
CA GLY A 411 8.04 -3.19 15.63
C GLY A 411 8.43 -4.67 15.56
N ALA A 412 7.46 -5.54 15.23
CA ALA A 412 7.68 -6.97 15.06
C ALA A 412 8.69 -7.28 13.94
N ILE A 413 8.58 -6.61 12.80
CA ILE A 413 9.53 -6.77 11.68
C ILE A 413 10.94 -6.37 12.12
N MET A 414 11.09 -5.24 12.80
CA MET A 414 12.40 -4.78 13.29
C MET A 414 13.02 -5.76 14.28
N GLY A 415 12.20 -6.31 15.19
CA GLY A 415 12.63 -7.32 16.15
C GLY A 415 12.98 -8.68 15.55
N GLY A 416 12.73 -8.89 14.26
CA GLY A 416 13.04 -10.14 13.58
C GLY A 416 11.97 -11.21 13.75
N GLY A 417 10.73 -10.81 14.06
CA GLY A 417 9.59 -11.70 14.13
C GLY A 417 9.39 -12.46 12.82
N ASN A 418 9.09 -13.75 12.94
CA ASN A 418 8.78 -14.59 11.79
C ASN A 418 7.41 -14.22 11.19
N VAL A 419 7.09 -14.81 10.04
CA VAL A 419 5.84 -14.50 9.32
C VAL A 419 4.59 -14.74 10.19
N SER A 420 4.56 -15.84 10.95
CA SER A 420 3.43 -16.18 11.82
C SER A 420 3.27 -15.16 12.95
N GLU A 421 4.36 -14.78 13.61
CA GLU A 421 4.35 -13.78 14.69
C GLU A 421 3.88 -12.41 14.18
N VAL A 422 4.35 -11.98 13.01
CA VAL A 422 3.94 -10.71 12.39
C VAL A 422 2.45 -10.72 12.02
N GLU A 423 1.93 -11.83 11.47
CA GLU A 423 0.50 -11.92 11.13
C GLU A 423 -0.40 -11.94 12.38
N ARG A 424 0.01 -12.61 13.47
CA ARG A 424 -0.71 -12.54 14.76
C ARG A 424 -0.72 -11.13 15.31
N LEU A 425 0.42 -10.45 15.29
CA LEU A 425 0.52 -9.07 15.75
C LEU A 425 -0.26 -8.10 14.88
N LYS A 426 -0.41 -8.39 13.59
CA LYS A 426 -1.32 -7.64 12.70
C LYS A 426 -2.78 -7.81 13.11
N LYS A 427 -3.23 -9.03 13.41
CA LYS A 427 -4.59 -9.29 13.91
C LYS A 427 -4.82 -8.60 15.25
N TYR A 428 -3.93 -8.79 16.22
CA TYR A 428 -3.91 -8.07 17.50
C TYR A 428 -4.09 -6.56 17.27
N ALA A 429 -3.23 -5.99 16.42
CA ALA A 429 -3.25 -4.56 16.16
C ALA A 429 -4.55 -4.05 15.53
N SER A 430 -5.13 -4.79 14.58
CA SER A 430 -6.40 -4.40 13.96
C SER A 430 -7.52 -4.28 15.00
N ARG A 431 -7.54 -5.17 16.00
CA ARG A 431 -8.50 -5.13 17.11
C ARG A 431 -8.24 -3.96 18.06
N ILE A 432 -6.98 -3.75 18.43
CA ILE A 432 -6.59 -2.63 19.29
C ILE A 432 -6.86 -1.27 18.64
N GLY A 433 -6.61 -1.15 17.33
CA GLY A 433 -6.85 0.08 16.59
C GLY A 433 -8.33 0.45 16.55
N LEU A 434 -9.21 -0.52 16.30
CA LEU A 434 -10.66 -0.31 16.35
C LEU A 434 -11.15 -0.04 17.78
N LEU A 435 -10.66 -0.82 18.76
CA LEU A 435 -10.95 -0.63 20.18
C LEU A 435 -10.65 0.79 20.64
N PHE A 436 -9.50 1.34 20.24
CA PHE A 436 -9.09 2.69 20.61
C PHE A 436 -10.15 3.73 20.23
N GLN A 437 -10.75 3.57 19.05
CA GLN A 437 -11.74 4.49 18.53
C GLN A 437 -13.14 4.26 19.11
N VAL A 438 -13.56 3.00 19.29
CA VAL A 438 -14.80 2.67 20.02
C VAL A 438 -14.77 3.28 21.42
N VAL A 439 -13.64 3.21 22.11
CA VAL A 439 -13.48 3.81 23.45
C VAL A 439 -13.46 5.34 23.38
N ASP A 440 -12.82 5.96 22.38
CA ASP A 440 -12.88 7.43 22.17
C ASP A 440 -14.35 7.88 22.04
N ASP A 441 -15.10 7.21 21.16
CA ASP A 441 -16.52 7.48 20.91
C ASP A 441 -17.37 7.29 22.19
N ILE A 442 -17.09 6.27 23.01
CA ILE A 442 -17.75 6.06 24.31
C ILE A 442 -17.41 7.18 25.29
N LEU A 443 -16.15 7.62 25.35
CA LEU A 443 -15.73 8.69 26.25
C LEU A 443 -16.35 10.02 25.83
N ASP A 444 -16.43 10.31 24.54
CA ASP A 444 -17.03 11.54 24.02
C ASP A 444 -18.52 11.68 24.40
N VAL A 445 -19.26 10.57 24.52
CA VAL A 445 -20.67 10.60 24.97
C VAL A 445 -20.85 10.51 26.49
N THR A 446 -19.84 10.02 27.24
CA THR A 446 -19.98 9.78 28.70
C THR A 446 -19.22 10.78 29.57
N ARG A 447 -18.26 11.53 29.02
CA ARG A 447 -17.40 12.45 29.77
C ARG A 447 -17.67 13.90 29.42
N SER A 448 -17.40 14.77 30.39
CA SER A 448 -17.54 16.21 30.17
C SER A 448 -16.35 16.75 29.37
N THR A 449 -16.56 17.78 28.56
CA THR A 449 -15.51 18.34 27.70
C THR A 449 -14.29 18.85 28.47
N LYS A 450 -14.48 19.25 29.74
CA LYS A 450 -13.41 19.66 30.65
C LYS A 450 -12.46 18.52 31.02
N GLU A 451 -12.93 17.28 31.00
CA GLU A 451 -12.15 16.08 31.33
C GLU A 451 -11.33 15.56 30.13
N LEU A 452 -11.78 15.81 28.89
CA LEU A 452 -11.15 15.33 27.66
C LEU A 452 -10.10 16.29 27.07
N GLY A 453 -10.11 17.57 27.44
CA GLY A 453 -9.07 18.54 27.05
C GLY A 453 -9.06 18.94 25.57
N LYS A 454 -10.18 18.73 24.85
CA LYS A 454 -10.42 19.19 23.46
C LYS A 454 -11.36 20.43 23.46
N THR A 455 -11.41 21.17 22.36
CA THR A 455 -12.22 22.38 22.20
C THR A 455 -13.72 22.08 22.41
N THR A 456 -14.38 22.84 23.28
CA THR A 456 -15.80 22.68 23.62
C THR A 456 -16.75 22.90 22.43
N GLY A 457 -17.73 22.01 22.26
CA GLY A 457 -18.98 22.29 21.53
C GLY A 457 -19.00 21.96 20.03
N LYS A 458 -17.91 21.49 19.42
CA LYS A 458 -17.94 21.03 18.01
C LYS A 458 -18.75 19.75 17.86
N ASP A 459 -18.59 18.76 18.75
CA ASP A 459 -19.29 17.46 18.63
C ASP A 459 -20.77 17.49 19.06
N LEU A 460 -21.20 18.51 19.82
CA LEU A 460 -22.62 18.77 20.08
C LEU A 460 -23.30 19.51 18.92
N ALA A 461 -22.51 20.17 18.05
CA ALA A 461 -22.98 20.92 16.89
C ALA A 461 -22.80 20.15 15.56
N SER A 462 -21.82 19.24 15.49
CA SER A 462 -21.66 18.28 14.42
C SER A 462 -22.51 17.07 14.79
N ASP A 463 -23.45 16.68 13.94
CA ASP A 463 -24.26 15.48 14.15
C ASP A 463 -23.44 14.19 13.90
N LYS A 464 -22.20 14.16 14.41
CA LYS A 464 -21.17 13.17 14.05
C LYS A 464 -21.64 11.78 14.46
N ALA A 465 -21.58 10.85 13.52
CA ALA A 465 -21.88 9.47 13.80
C ALA A 465 -20.78 8.87 14.69
N THR A 466 -21.20 8.16 15.73
CA THR A 466 -20.33 7.48 16.69
C THR A 466 -20.88 6.09 16.95
N PHE A 467 -20.04 5.17 17.42
CA PHE A 467 -20.50 3.81 17.77
C PHE A 467 -21.68 3.83 18.75
N PRO A 468 -21.66 4.57 19.88
CA PRO A 468 -22.80 4.64 20.78
C PRO A 468 -24.09 5.16 20.13
N LYS A 469 -24.00 6.09 19.15
CA LYS A 469 -25.17 6.60 18.42
C LYS A 469 -25.77 5.54 17.49
N LEU A 470 -24.95 4.76 16.80
CA LEU A 470 -25.40 3.79 15.79
C LEU A 470 -25.83 2.43 16.36
N MET A 471 -25.17 1.94 17.42
CA MET A 471 -25.47 0.63 18.01
C MET A 471 -25.98 0.69 19.45
N GLY A 472 -25.95 1.84 20.10
CA GLY A 472 -26.28 2.00 21.52
C GLY A 472 -25.06 1.79 22.43
N LEU A 473 -25.05 2.48 23.57
CA LEU A 473 -23.91 2.52 24.50
C LEU A 473 -23.53 1.14 25.05
N ASP A 474 -24.50 0.32 25.42
CA ASP A 474 -24.23 -1.01 25.98
C ASP A 474 -23.67 -1.98 24.93
N ASN A 475 -24.16 -1.89 23.69
CA ASN A 475 -23.59 -2.66 22.58
C ASN A 475 -22.18 -2.19 22.23
N ALA A 476 -21.90 -0.88 22.28
CA ALA A 476 -20.56 -0.34 22.08
C ALA A 476 -19.58 -0.84 23.16
N ARG A 477 -20.01 -0.89 24.44
CA ARG A 477 -19.20 -1.48 25.54
C ARG A 477 -18.94 -2.97 25.34
N ASN A 478 -19.97 -3.73 25.00
CA ASN A 478 -19.83 -5.16 24.70
C ASN A 478 -18.92 -5.41 23.49
N PHE A 479 -18.98 -4.53 22.48
CA PHE A 479 -18.12 -4.60 21.31
C PHE A 479 -16.66 -4.29 21.68
N ALA A 480 -16.41 -3.26 22.49
CA ALA A 480 -15.09 -2.96 23.02
C ALA A 480 -14.50 -4.16 23.79
N GLN A 481 -15.27 -4.80 24.67
CA GLN A 481 -14.81 -5.98 25.40
C GLN A 481 -14.46 -7.14 24.45
N LYS A 482 -15.31 -7.43 23.45
CA LYS A 482 -15.00 -8.45 22.43
C LYS A 482 -13.70 -8.18 21.67
N LEU A 483 -13.40 -6.91 21.38
CA LEU A 483 -12.16 -6.53 20.72
C LEU A 483 -10.94 -6.75 21.63
N VAL A 484 -11.06 -6.52 22.94
CA VAL A 484 -10.01 -6.84 23.92
C VAL A 484 -9.77 -8.35 23.95
N ASP A 485 -10.83 -9.14 24.10
CA ASP A 485 -10.72 -10.60 24.19
C ASP A 485 -10.03 -11.19 22.95
N GLN A 486 -10.46 -10.77 21.76
CA GLN A 486 -9.86 -11.19 20.49
C GLN A 486 -8.41 -10.70 20.31
N ALA A 487 -8.07 -9.52 20.83
CA ALA A 487 -6.70 -9.04 20.80
C ALA A 487 -5.81 -9.92 21.70
N VAL A 488 -6.23 -10.14 22.94
CA VAL A 488 -5.50 -10.93 23.93
C VAL A 488 -5.28 -12.37 23.46
N GLU A 489 -6.25 -12.98 22.79
CA GLU A 489 -6.12 -14.34 22.21
C GLU A 489 -4.92 -14.44 21.25
N GLU A 490 -4.66 -13.40 20.45
CA GLU A 490 -3.51 -13.38 19.53
C GLU A 490 -2.15 -13.29 20.27
N LEU A 491 -2.14 -12.93 21.56
CA LEU A 491 -0.94 -12.87 22.39
C LEU A 491 -0.61 -14.19 23.10
N GLU A 492 -1.55 -15.14 23.19
CA GLU A 492 -1.38 -16.41 23.94
C GLU A 492 -0.23 -17.28 23.42
N HIS A 493 0.18 -17.08 22.17
CA HIS A 493 1.24 -17.85 21.52
C HIS A 493 2.65 -17.33 21.83
N PHE A 494 2.74 -16.20 22.53
CA PHE A 494 4.01 -15.61 22.93
C PHE A 494 4.33 -15.93 24.39
N ASP A 495 5.59 -15.75 24.75
CA ASP A 495 5.99 -15.81 26.15
C ASP A 495 5.24 -14.76 26.99
N ALA A 496 4.64 -15.18 28.09
CA ALA A 496 3.76 -14.33 28.90
C ALA A 496 4.48 -13.09 29.45
N ALA A 497 5.74 -13.22 29.86
CA ALA A 497 6.52 -12.09 30.38
C ALA A 497 6.80 -11.05 29.28
N ARG A 498 7.08 -11.50 28.05
CA ARG A 498 7.25 -10.63 26.88
C ARG A 498 5.92 -10.06 26.36
N ALA A 499 4.81 -10.77 26.51
CA ALA A 499 3.47 -10.34 26.09
C ALA A 499 2.84 -9.32 27.05
N ALA A 500 3.25 -9.32 28.32
CA ALA A 500 2.68 -8.46 29.38
C ALA A 500 2.53 -6.98 28.98
N PRO A 501 3.50 -6.30 28.33
CA PRO A 501 3.32 -4.91 27.90
C PRO A 501 2.14 -4.70 26.96
N LEU A 502 1.97 -5.57 25.96
CA LEU A 502 0.86 -5.47 25.00
C LEU A 502 -0.47 -5.87 25.64
N TYR A 503 -0.48 -6.93 26.45
CA TYR A 503 -1.65 -7.36 27.22
C TYR A 503 -2.20 -6.22 28.10
N HIS A 504 -1.35 -5.62 28.94
CA HIS A 504 -1.78 -4.54 29.81
C HIS A 504 -2.11 -3.26 29.04
N LEU A 505 -1.48 -2.99 27.89
CA LEU A 505 -1.85 -1.87 27.02
C LEU A 505 -3.25 -2.05 26.43
N ALA A 506 -3.65 -3.26 26.04
CA ALA A 506 -4.99 -3.54 25.53
C ALA A 506 -6.07 -3.18 26.57
N HIS A 507 -5.90 -3.66 27.80
CA HIS A 507 -6.80 -3.33 28.91
C HIS A 507 -6.75 -1.85 29.28
N PHE A 508 -5.55 -1.24 29.30
CA PHE A 508 -5.44 0.20 29.53
C PHE A 508 -6.19 1.03 28.49
N ILE A 509 -6.17 0.63 27.21
CA ILE A 509 -6.94 1.33 26.16
C ILE A 509 -8.44 1.18 26.41
N ALA A 510 -8.91 0.01 26.84
CA ALA A 510 -10.31 -0.23 27.17
C ALA A 510 -10.79 0.58 28.39
N ASP A 511 -9.96 0.66 29.43
CA ASP A 511 -10.33 1.23 30.74
C ASP A 511 -9.94 2.71 30.92
N ARG A 512 -9.31 3.32 29.91
CA ARG A 512 -8.82 4.69 30.00
C ARG A 512 -9.97 5.67 30.28
N GLN A 513 -9.66 6.68 31.08
CA GLN A 513 -10.61 7.72 31.47
C GLN A 513 -10.42 9.03 30.67
N ASN A 514 -9.38 9.11 29.84
CA ASN A 514 -9.06 10.27 29.00
C ASN A 514 -8.13 9.90 27.84
#